data_AF-A0A7C8YX42-F1
#
_entry.id   AF-A0A7C8YX42-F1
#
_cell.length_a   1.000
_cell.length_b   1.000
_cell.length_c   1.000
_cell.angle_alpha   90.00
_cell.angle_beta   90.00
_cell.angle_gamma   90.00
#
_symmetry.space_group_name_H-M   'P 1'
#
loop_
_entity.id
_entity.type
_entity.pdbx_description
1 polymer ?
#
loop_
_entity_poly.entity_id
_entity_poly.type
_entity_poly.pdbx_seq_one_letter_code
_entity_poly.pdbx_strand_id
1 'polypeptide(L)'
;PFYVNEIGLHTKIMGKTISFKFLTAAKQREIAHLQSSSIFKQINSIHLKQNLINSLKEEVSYLRIQEQLQNSTIQKKILDLEQVIKNKICADLPNAFWERKQHIITLPYEKDFNERQIPTKAHPTQMNIELL
;
A
#
# COMPACT_ATOMS: atom_id res chain seq x y z
N PRO A 1 -46.42 -21.84 -24.59
CA PRO A 1 -46.14 -21.54 -23.16
C PRO A 1 -44.63 -21.57 -22.89
N PHE A 2 -44.10 -20.52 -22.26
CA PHE A 2 -42.70 -20.46 -21.85
C PHE A 2 -42.58 -20.71 -20.35
N TYR A 3 -41.43 -21.21 -19.91
CA TYR A 3 -41.08 -21.35 -18.50
C TYR A 3 -39.68 -20.79 -18.28
N VAL A 4 -39.42 -20.33 -17.06
CA VAL A 4 -38.16 -19.68 -16.67
C VAL A 4 -37.47 -20.54 -15.62
N ASN A 5 -36.16 -20.74 -15.76
CA ASN A 5 -35.30 -21.35 -14.75
C ASN A 5 -34.09 -20.46 -14.44
N GLU A 6 -33.19 -20.92 -13.57
CA GLU A 6 -31.99 -20.15 -13.16
C GLU A 6 -30.99 -19.89 -14.30
N ILE A 7 -31.05 -20.71 -15.36
CA ILE A 7 -30.10 -20.71 -16.48
C ILE A 7 -30.62 -19.84 -17.64
N GLY A 8 -31.95 -19.73 -17.79
CA GLY A 8 -32.55 -19.05 -18.94
C GLY A 8 -34.06 -19.19 -19.08
N LEU A 9 -34.55 -18.68 -20.21
CA LEU A 9 -35.94 -18.75 -20.62
C LEU A 9 -36.11 -19.85 -21.68
N HIS A 10 -37.05 -20.76 -21.43
CA HIS A 10 -37.26 -21.94 -22.25
C HIS A 10 -38.68 -21.93 -22.81
N THR A 11 -38.81 -22.25 -24.09
CA THR A 11 -40.11 -22.40 -24.74
C THR A 11 -40.10 -23.59 -25.68
N LYS A 12 -41.24 -24.27 -25.81
CA LYS A 12 -41.40 -25.41 -26.71
C LYS A 12 -42.29 -24.99 -27.87
N ILE A 13 -41.71 -24.94 -29.07
CA ILE A 13 -42.42 -24.60 -30.30
C ILE A 13 -42.29 -25.80 -31.25
N MET A 14 -43.43 -26.34 -31.69
CA MET A 14 -43.49 -27.47 -32.64
C MET A 14 -42.60 -28.67 -32.24
N GLY A 15 -42.61 -29.05 -30.97
CA GLY A 15 -41.82 -30.18 -30.46
C GLY A 15 -40.35 -29.85 -30.16
N LYS A 16 -39.81 -28.74 -30.68
CA LYS A 16 -38.43 -28.30 -30.45
C LYS A 16 -38.34 -27.32 -29.28
N THR A 17 -37.41 -27.59 -28.36
CA THR A 17 -37.13 -26.69 -27.23
C THR A 17 -36.16 -25.61 -27.67
N ILE A 18 -36.55 -24.35 -27.53
CA ILE A 18 -35.70 -23.18 -27.72
C ILE A 18 -35.36 -22.63 -26.34
N SER A 19 -34.06 -22.42 -26.09
CA SER A 19 -33.54 -21.92 -24.81
C SER A 19 -32.73 -20.64 -25.00
N PHE A 20 -33.11 -19.58 -24.30
CA PHE A 20 -32.36 -18.33 -24.21
C PHE A 20 -31.63 -18.29 -22.87
N LYS A 21 -30.30 -18.39 -22.87
CA LYS A 21 -29.50 -18.35 -21.65
C LYS A 21 -29.35 -16.92 -21.14
N PHE A 22 -29.40 -16.74 -19.82
CA PHE A 22 -29.08 -15.45 -19.23
C PHE A 22 -27.58 -15.17 -19.30
N LEU A 23 -27.21 -13.91 -19.61
CA LEU A 23 -25.81 -13.47 -19.65
C LEU A 23 -25.16 -13.42 -18.26
N THR A 24 -25.97 -13.08 -17.25
CA THR A 24 -25.57 -13.03 -15.83
C THR A 24 -26.38 -14.06 -15.07
N ALA A 25 -25.69 -14.89 -14.27
CA ALA A 25 -26.33 -15.83 -13.37
C ALA A 25 -27.28 -15.08 -12.43
N ALA A 26 -28.43 -15.68 -12.10
CA ALA A 26 -29.44 -15.07 -11.22
C ALA A 26 -28.80 -14.53 -9.91
N LYS A 27 -27.89 -15.32 -9.32
CA LYS A 27 -27.12 -14.95 -8.12
C LYS A 27 -26.30 -13.67 -8.27
N GLN A 28 -25.69 -13.42 -9.43
CA GLN A 28 -24.91 -12.19 -9.67
C GLN A 28 -25.79 -10.96 -9.80
N ARG A 29 -26.98 -11.11 -10.41
CA ARG A 29 -27.97 -10.03 -10.51
C ARG A 29 -28.51 -9.63 -9.15
N GLU A 30 -28.82 -10.60 -8.30
CA GLU A 30 -29.24 -10.36 -6.90
C GLU A 30 -28.16 -9.62 -6.11
N ILE A 31 -26.89 -10.03 -6.24
CA ILE A 31 -25.76 -9.33 -5.60
C ILE A 31 -25.66 -7.87 -6.08
N ALA A 32 -25.80 -7.61 -7.38
CA ALA A 32 -25.77 -6.25 -7.91
C ALA A 32 -26.96 -5.39 -7.43
N HIS A 33 -28.14 -5.99 -7.29
CA HIS A 33 -29.31 -5.34 -6.70
C HIS A 33 -29.10 -5.02 -5.21
N LEU A 34 -28.47 -5.92 -4.45
CA LEU A 34 -28.13 -5.69 -3.05
C LEU A 34 -27.04 -4.60 -2.90
N GLN A 35 -26.04 -4.58 -3.78
CA GLN A 35 -25.01 -3.53 -3.81
C GLN A 35 -25.58 -2.14 -4.16
N SER A 36 -26.60 -2.09 -5.01
CA SER A 36 -27.30 -0.85 -5.37
C SER A 36 -28.37 -0.44 -4.35
N SER A 37 -28.63 -1.27 -3.34
CA SER A 37 -29.57 -0.97 -2.27
C SER A 37 -29.17 0.26 -1.46
N SER A 38 -30.17 0.94 -0.90
CA SER A 38 -29.95 2.13 -0.05
C SER A 38 -29.12 1.81 1.19
N ILE A 39 -29.29 0.60 1.76
CA ILE A 39 -28.58 0.13 2.94
C ILE A 39 -27.07 0.04 2.66
N PHE A 40 -26.66 -0.53 1.52
CA PHE A 40 -25.25 -0.66 1.18
C PHE A 40 -24.57 0.71 0.99
N LYS A 41 -25.28 1.67 0.38
CA LYS A 41 -24.80 3.06 0.25
C LYS A 41 -24.63 3.73 1.62
N GLN A 42 -25.53 3.48 2.55
CA GLN A 42 -25.44 4.01 3.92
C GLN A 42 -24.25 3.40 4.67
N ILE A 43 -24.06 2.08 4.58
CA ILE A 43 -22.91 1.38 5.17
C ILE A 43 -21.59 1.96 4.64
N ASN A 44 -21.47 2.12 3.32
CA ASN A 44 -20.28 2.72 2.71
C ASN A 44 -20.07 4.17 3.19
N SER A 45 -21.14 4.95 3.33
CA SER A 45 -21.07 6.33 3.85
C SER A 45 -20.59 6.37 5.30
N ILE A 46 -21.04 5.45 6.14
CA ILE A 46 -20.59 5.30 7.53
C ILE A 46 -19.11 4.94 7.56
N HIS A 47 -18.69 3.97 6.75
CA HIS A 47 -17.30 3.55 6.66
C HIS A 47 -16.37 4.70 6.23
N LEU A 48 -16.77 5.49 5.22
CA LEU A 48 -16.01 6.67 4.80
C LEU A 48 -15.88 7.71 5.92
N LYS A 49 -16.95 7.94 6.70
CA LYS A 49 -16.90 8.85 7.86
C LYS A 49 -16.00 8.32 8.97
N GLN A 50 -15.99 7.02 9.23
CA GLN A 50 -15.09 6.40 10.20
C GLN A 50 -13.62 6.57 9.78
N ASN A 51 -13.31 6.35 8.50
CA ASN A 51 -11.96 6.57 7.98
C ASN A 51 -11.53 8.03 8.13
N LEU A 52 -12.42 8.98 7.79
CA LEU A 52 -12.13 10.40 7.98
C LEU A 52 -11.85 10.75 9.45
N ILE A 53 -12.65 10.21 10.38
CA ILE A 53 -12.42 10.41 11.82
C ILE A 53 -11.05 9.87 12.24
N ASN A 54 -10.64 8.72 11.72
CA ASN A 54 -9.33 8.14 12.01
C ASN A 54 -8.20 9.04 11.48
N SER A 55 -8.29 9.52 10.25
CA SER A 55 -7.32 10.45 9.67
C SER A 55 -7.23 11.75 10.46
N LEU A 56 -8.37 12.33 10.87
CA LEU A 56 -8.38 13.54 11.69
C LEU A 56 -7.76 13.32 13.09
N LYS A 57 -7.98 12.13 13.68
CA LYS A 57 -7.37 11.77 14.95
C LYS A 57 -5.84 11.71 14.85
N GLU A 58 -5.31 11.17 13.75
CA GLU A 58 -3.87 11.17 13.46
C GLU A 58 -3.35 12.59 13.28
N GLU A 59 -4.05 13.43 12.51
CA GLU A 59 -3.68 14.84 12.31
C GLU A 59 -3.59 15.62 13.62
N VAL A 60 -4.58 15.47 14.50
CA VAL A 60 -4.55 16.07 15.85
C VAL A 60 -3.37 15.55 16.67
N SER A 61 -3.03 14.27 16.55
CA SER A 61 -1.84 13.70 17.20
C SER A 61 -0.55 14.37 16.71
N TYR A 62 -0.40 14.55 15.39
CA TYR A 62 0.76 15.23 14.82
C TYR A 62 0.89 16.67 15.30
N LEU A 63 -0.21 17.42 15.32
CA LEU A 63 -0.20 18.80 15.82
C LEU A 63 0.21 18.89 17.29
N ARG A 64 -0.27 17.97 18.14
CA ARG A 64 0.13 17.89 19.55
C ARG A 64 1.62 17.60 19.71
N ILE A 65 2.15 16.67 18.93
CA ILE A 65 3.59 16.36 18.94
C ILE A 65 4.38 17.60 18.51
N GLN A 66 3.95 18.27 17.43
CA GLN A 66 4.60 19.47 16.94
C GLN A 66 4.62 20.59 18.00
N GLU A 67 3.51 20.80 18.71
CA GLU A 67 3.43 21.76 19.81
C GLU A 67 4.36 21.37 20.97
N GLN A 68 4.38 20.10 21.36
CA GLN A 68 5.28 19.61 22.41
C GLN A 68 6.77 19.77 22.03
N LEU A 69 7.12 19.60 20.76
CA LEU A 69 8.48 19.81 20.27
C LEU A 69 8.91 21.29 20.30
N GLN A 70 7.99 22.24 20.41
CA GLN A 70 8.34 23.67 20.65
C GLN A 70 8.76 23.94 22.10
N ASN A 71 8.51 23.02 23.04
CA ASN A 71 8.89 23.21 24.44
C ASN A 71 10.42 23.12 24.59
N SER A 72 11.01 24.21 25.10
CA SER A 72 12.47 24.33 25.30
C SER A 72 13.07 23.25 26.21
N THR A 73 12.30 22.71 27.16
CA THR A 73 12.75 21.62 28.04
C THR A 73 12.89 20.31 27.27
N ILE A 74 11.94 20.02 26.38
CA ILE A 74 11.94 18.80 25.56
C ILE A 74 13.08 18.90 24.53
N GLN A 75 13.26 20.05 23.90
CA GLN A 75 14.37 20.28 22.97
C GLN A 75 15.74 20.06 23.63
N LYS A 76 15.95 20.59 24.84
CA LYS A 76 17.19 20.35 25.60
C LYS A 76 17.42 18.86 25.87
N LYS A 77 16.39 18.14 26.32
CA LYS A 77 16.49 16.68 26.53
C LYS A 77 16.82 15.92 25.26
N ILE A 78 16.27 16.33 24.11
CA ILE A 78 16.58 15.72 22.80
C ILE A 78 18.05 15.97 22.45
N LEU A 79 18.55 17.20 22.62
CA LEU A 79 19.96 17.53 22.37
C LEU A 79 20.90 16.78 23.32
N ASP A 80 20.56 16.69 24.61
CA ASP A 80 21.35 15.93 25.58
C ASP A 80 21.43 14.45 25.19
N LEU A 81 20.30 13.86 24.77
CA LEU A 81 20.24 12.48 24.29
C LEU A 81 21.07 12.30 23.02
N GLU A 82 21.01 13.23 22.08
CA GLU A 82 21.80 13.23 20.85
C GLU A 82 23.31 13.19 21.17
N GLN A 83 23.77 14.02 22.12
CA GLN A 83 25.16 14.03 22.55
C GLN A 83 25.56 12.71 23.23
N VAL A 84 24.68 12.13 24.05
CA VAL A 84 24.93 10.82 24.67
C VAL A 84 25.08 9.72 23.62
N ILE A 85 24.22 9.72 22.59
CA ILE A 85 24.29 8.75 21.49
C ILE A 85 25.59 8.91 20.71
N LYS A 86 25.96 10.14 20.34
CA LYS A 86 27.21 10.43 19.62
C LYS A 86 28.43 9.99 20.42
N ASN A 87 28.51 10.37 21.68
CA ASN A 87 29.71 10.15 22.49
C ASN A 87 29.88 8.70 22.95
N LYS A 88 28.79 7.93 23.07
CA LYS A 88 28.88 6.52 23.47
C LYS A 88 28.86 5.59 22.27
N ILE A 89 27.85 5.72 21.40
CA ILE A 89 27.62 4.74 20.32
C ILE A 89 28.52 5.04 19.12
N CYS A 90 28.64 6.30 18.70
CA CYS A 90 29.48 6.65 17.56
C CYS A 90 30.98 6.69 17.90
N ALA A 91 31.36 6.81 19.18
CA ALA A 91 32.75 6.68 19.59
C ALA A 91 33.21 5.21 19.61
N ASP A 92 32.36 4.29 20.08
CA ASP A 92 32.64 2.85 20.08
C ASP A 92 32.65 2.26 18.66
N LEU A 93 31.89 2.87 17.74
CA LEU A 93 31.89 2.55 16.32
C LEU A 93 32.25 3.82 15.51
N PRO A 94 33.55 4.16 15.35
CA PRO A 94 34.00 5.35 14.61
C PRO A 94 33.69 5.30 13.11
N ASN A 95 32.96 4.27 12.66
CA ASN A 95 32.45 4.10 11.31
C ASN A 95 30.97 3.63 11.38
N ALA A 96 30.22 4.13 12.36
CA ALA A 96 28.77 3.92 12.44
C ALA A 96 28.12 4.42 11.14
N PHE A 97 27.03 3.75 10.75
CA PHE A 97 26.32 3.89 9.48
C PHE A 97 26.10 5.34 8.99
N TRP A 98 26.06 6.31 9.91
CA TRP A 98 25.86 7.74 9.68
C TRP A 98 27.04 8.47 9.01
N GLU A 99 28.29 8.02 9.19
CA GLU A 99 29.47 8.62 8.56
C GLU A 99 29.87 7.95 7.23
N ARG A 100 29.29 6.79 6.90
CA ARG A 100 29.68 5.96 5.73
C ARG A 100 29.40 6.57 4.34
N LYS A 101 29.01 7.84 4.26
CA LYS A 101 28.63 8.51 3.00
C LYS A 101 29.15 9.94 2.84
N GLN A 102 30.26 10.31 3.49
CA GLN A 102 30.96 11.56 3.13
C GLN A 102 32.13 11.38 2.15
N HIS A 103 32.57 10.14 1.88
CA HIS A 103 33.48 9.89 0.77
C HIS A 103 32.65 9.62 -0.49
N ILE A 104 32.69 10.57 -1.44
CA ILE A 104 32.43 10.22 -2.85
C ILE A 104 33.45 9.14 -3.16
N ILE A 105 33.00 7.90 -3.31
CA ILE A 105 33.85 6.78 -3.67
C ILE A 105 34.28 7.06 -5.11
N THR A 106 35.42 7.72 -5.29
CA THR A 106 36.09 7.71 -6.59
C THR A 106 36.61 6.29 -6.75
N LEU A 107 35.79 5.43 -7.36
CA LEU A 107 36.20 4.09 -7.71
C LEU A 107 37.48 4.21 -8.57
N PRO A 108 38.46 3.31 -8.41
CA PRO A 108 39.69 3.32 -9.21
C PRO A 108 39.37 2.81 -10.61
N TYR A 109 38.58 3.59 -11.33
CA TYR A 109 38.29 3.36 -12.72
C TYR A 109 39.60 3.54 -13.50
N GLU A 110 39.90 2.60 -14.40
CA GLU A 110 40.95 2.80 -15.38
C GLU A 110 40.69 4.12 -16.12
N LYS A 111 41.75 4.80 -16.57
CA LYS A 111 41.69 6.18 -17.08
C LYS A 111 40.67 6.39 -18.21
N ASP A 112 40.34 5.31 -18.94
CA ASP A 112 39.42 5.29 -20.07
C ASP A 112 38.10 4.55 -19.80
N PHE A 113 37.84 4.18 -18.54
CA PHE A 113 36.63 3.46 -18.17
C PHE A 113 35.39 4.35 -18.28
N ASN A 114 34.38 3.87 -19.01
CA ASN A 114 33.11 4.55 -19.17
C ASN A 114 31.98 3.71 -18.57
N GLU A 115 31.31 4.24 -17.55
CA GLU A 115 30.20 3.56 -16.86
C GLU A 115 29.06 3.14 -17.81
N ARG A 116 28.90 3.81 -18.96
CA ARG A 116 27.91 3.46 -19.98
C ARG A 116 28.22 2.16 -20.73
N GLN A 117 29.45 1.67 -20.63
CA GLN A 117 29.88 0.39 -21.18
C GLN A 117 29.64 -0.77 -20.21
N ILE A 118 29.28 -0.49 -18.95
CA ILE A 118 28.85 -1.53 -18.02
C ILE A 118 27.50 -2.05 -18.54
N PRO A 119 27.40 -3.33 -18.92
CA PRO A 119 26.15 -3.88 -19.37
C PRO A 119 25.16 -3.90 -18.20
N THR A 120 24.29 -2.90 -18.13
CA THR A 120 23.16 -2.83 -17.18
C THR A 120 22.04 -3.76 -17.60
N LYS A 121 22.39 -5.02 -17.89
CA LYS A 121 21.42 -6.12 -17.84
C LYS A 121 21.30 -6.54 -16.38
N ALA A 122 20.57 -5.76 -15.60
CA ALA A 122 20.02 -6.29 -14.35
C ALA A 122 19.11 -7.46 -14.75
N HIS A 123 19.59 -8.68 -14.57
CA HIS A 123 18.70 -9.84 -14.59
C HIS A 123 17.71 -9.66 -13.45
N PRO A 124 16.40 -9.80 -13.69
CA PRO A 124 15.43 -9.79 -12.61
C PRO A 124 15.77 -10.95 -11.67
N THR A 125 16.33 -10.64 -10.51
CA THR A 125 16.49 -11.59 -9.43
C THR A 125 15.12 -11.85 -8.85
N GLN A 126 14.51 -12.99 -9.20
CA GLN A 126 13.34 -13.48 -8.51
C GLN A 126 13.73 -13.79 -7.06
N MET A 127 13.03 -13.20 -6.09
CA MET A 127 13.15 -13.59 -4.69
C MET A 127 12.65 -15.02 -4.51
N ASN A 128 13.40 -15.83 -3.76
CA ASN A 128 12.95 -17.13 -3.30
C ASN A 128 11.78 -16.93 -2.32
N ILE A 129 10.63 -17.53 -2.64
CA ILE A 129 9.39 -17.44 -1.84
C ILE A 129 9.60 -18.09 -0.45
N GLU A 130 10.57 -19.00 -0.31
CA GLU A 130 10.90 -19.66 0.96
C GLU A 130 11.53 -18.75 2.02
N LEU A 131 11.91 -17.51 1.66
CA LEU A 131 12.46 -16.52 2.58
C LEU A 131 11.46 -15.41 2.95
N LEU A 132 10.19 -15.56 2.56
CA LEU A 132 9.07 -14.69 2.96
C LEU A 132 8.29 -15.28 4.13
#